data_AF-A0A383RGN1-F1
#
_entry.id   AF-A0A383RGN1-F1
#
_cell.length_a   1.000
_cell.length_b   1.000
_cell.length_c   1.000
_cell.angle_alpha   90.00
_cell.angle_beta   90.00
_cell.angle_gamma   90.00
#
_symmetry.space_group_name_H-M   'P 1'
#
loop_
_entity.id
_entity.type
_entity.pdbx_description
1 polymer ?
#
loop_
_entity_poly.entity_id
_entity_poly.type
_entity_poly.pdbx_seq_one_letter_code
_entity_poly.pdbx_strand_id
1 'polypeptide(L)'
;MNTKIKIAIASQCSILLFGSMHLMSGTVSDHAISDISLKAAATKPMAANEGEKLEQAEKAKLDKLLEKNPCDMYLIYSSFQPKGFEVFGYGNFNPRYEKYEDYEKLLRVMKEPAPQKPADLSKSYTYDGVIVAAPYTNEYAAAMQAEAKKLGKKVYSKKLEWKDTNMIQLRFVNGKDYIQFSSYRIEEMDKKQQGYVYIAAADVKKKNPKLDPKFITTSLNWYEQGKGFSISTNAENPLTKEDLIKLATTMVKK
;
A
#
# COMPACT_ATOMS: atom_id res chain seq x y z
N MET A 1 24.02 25.35 -18.39
CA MET A 1 23.77 24.97 -16.97
C MET A 1 22.37 24.40 -16.87
N ASN A 2 22.23 23.06 -16.75
CA ASN A 2 20.94 22.40 -16.61
C ASN A 2 20.52 22.40 -15.13
N THR A 3 19.77 23.42 -14.72
CA THR A 3 19.17 23.47 -13.40
C THR A 3 18.02 22.46 -13.35
N LYS A 4 18.27 21.27 -12.79
CA LYS A 4 17.22 20.32 -12.45
C LYS A 4 16.33 20.96 -11.37
N ILE A 5 15.21 21.54 -11.78
CA ILE A 5 14.16 22.00 -10.87
C ILE A 5 13.61 20.77 -10.16
N LYS A 6 13.94 20.61 -8.88
CA LYS A 6 13.26 19.66 -7.99
C LYS A 6 11.87 20.25 -7.71
N ILE A 7 10.87 19.85 -8.48
CA ILE A 7 9.47 20.22 -8.22
C ILE A 7 9.09 19.59 -6.87
N ALA A 8 8.87 20.42 -5.86
CA ALA A 8 8.22 20.00 -4.63
C ALA A 8 6.74 19.79 -4.94
N ILE A 9 6.31 18.53 -5.03
CA ILE A 9 4.90 18.18 -5.20
C ILE A 9 4.29 18.14 -3.81
N ALA A 10 3.65 19.24 -3.39
CA ALA A 10 2.77 19.22 -2.23
C ALA A 10 1.52 18.41 -2.62
N SER A 11 1.52 17.14 -2.23
CA SER A 11 0.41 16.21 -2.43
C SER A 11 -0.45 16.19 -1.18
N GLN A 12 -1.77 16.41 -1.32
CA GLN A 12 -2.70 16.28 -0.21
C GLN A 12 -3.17 14.81 -0.14
N CYS A 13 -2.62 14.04 0.81
CA CYS A 13 -3.10 12.70 1.13
C CYS A 13 -3.61 12.66 2.56
N SER A 14 -4.64 11.85 2.81
CA SER A 14 -5.01 11.45 4.16
C SER A 14 -4.14 10.27 4.62
N ILE A 15 -3.91 10.18 5.93
CA ILE A 15 -3.30 9.00 6.55
C ILE A 15 -4.45 8.03 6.84
N LEU A 16 -4.48 6.89 6.17
CA LEU A 16 -5.37 5.80 6.53
C LEU A 16 -4.64 4.84 7.48
N LEU A 17 -5.03 4.88 8.76
CA LEU A 17 -4.68 3.87 9.76
C LEU A 17 -5.62 2.65 9.59
N PHE A 18 -5.52 1.91 8.49
CA PHE A 18 -6.19 0.61 8.38
C PHE A 18 -5.24 -0.51 8.80
N GLY A 19 -5.64 -1.23 9.85
CA GLY A 19 -5.00 -2.46 10.31
C GLY A 19 -4.96 -3.48 9.17
N SER A 20 -3.75 -3.96 8.90
CA SER A 20 -3.48 -5.02 7.95
C SER A 20 -4.27 -6.29 8.31
N MET A 21 -5.39 -6.53 7.64
CA MET A 21 -5.94 -7.89 7.58
C MET A 21 -5.25 -8.62 6.45
N HIS A 22 -4.12 -9.26 6.76
CA HIS A 22 -3.65 -10.39 5.95
C HIS A 22 -4.61 -11.56 6.21
N LEU A 23 -5.39 -11.90 5.20
CA LEU A 23 -5.98 -13.24 5.10
C LEU A 23 -4.83 -14.21 4.77
N MET A 24 -4.17 -14.73 5.81
CA MET A 24 -3.47 -16.00 5.70
C MET A 24 -4.38 -17.08 6.25
N SER A 25 -4.95 -17.86 5.33
CA SER A 25 -5.58 -19.14 5.62
C SER A 25 -4.53 -20.10 6.17
N GLY A 26 -4.50 -20.25 7.48
CA GLY A 26 -3.80 -21.32 8.19
C GLY A 26 -4.67 -21.76 9.36
N THR A 27 -5.28 -22.93 9.19
CA THR A 27 -5.90 -23.80 10.21
C THR A 27 -5.94 -23.29 11.65
N VAL A 28 -7.17 -23.01 12.11
CA VAL A 28 -7.56 -22.80 13.50
C VAL A 28 -7.08 -23.97 14.37
N SER A 29 -6.27 -23.66 15.39
CA SER A 29 -6.27 -24.40 16.64
C SER A 29 -6.78 -23.46 17.72
N ASP A 30 -7.99 -23.73 18.17
CA ASP A 30 -8.62 -23.09 19.32
C ASP A 30 -7.72 -23.23 20.55
N HIS A 31 -7.30 -22.12 21.14
CA HIS A 31 -7.25 -22.03 22.60
C HIS A 31 -7.63 -20.63 23.06
N ALA A 32 -8.67 -20.63 23.89
CA ALA A 32 -9.32 -19.48 24.49
C ALA A 32 -8.32 -18.62 25.29
N ILE A 33 -8.40 -17.31 25.07
CA ILE A 33 -7.78 -16.30 25.90
C ILE A 33 -8.48 -16.35 27.26
N SER A 34 -7.84 -17.00 28.22
CA SER A 34 -8.20 -16.95 29.63
C SER A 34 -7.39 -15.83 30.28
N ASP A 35 -8.07 -15.01 31.08
CA ASP A 35 -7.56 -13.92 31.89
C ASP A 35 -6.15 -14.14 32.46
N ILE A 36 -5.23 -13.24 32.12
CA ILE A 36 -4.08 -12.95 32.97
C ILE A 36 -4.16 -11.49 33.38
N SER A 37 -4.67 -11.32 34.60
CA SER A 37 -4.55 -10.12 35.43
C SER A 37 -3.09 -9.63 35.45
N LEU A 38 -2.80 -8.57 34.69
CA LEU A 38 -1.58 -7.80 34.81
C LEU A 38 -1.71 -6.89 36.03
N LYS A 39 -1.21 -7.36 37.17
CA LYS A 39 -0.87 -6.51 38.32
C LYS A 39 0.03 -5.38 37.82
N ALA A 40 -0.52 -4.17 37.81
CA ALA A 40 0.21 -2.94 37.59
C ALA A 40 1.24 -2.75 38.71
N ALA A 41 2.48 -3.15 38.46
CA ALA A 41 3.61 -2.55 39.13
C ALA A 41 3.83 -1.18 38.48
N ALA A 42 3.55 -0.11 39.23
CA ALA A 42 3.88 1.25 38.83
C ALA A 42 5.41 1.40 38.79
N THR A 43 6.02 1.09 37.65
CA THR A 43 7.42 1.39 37.40
C THR A 43 7.56 2.89 37.19
N LYS A 44 8.34 3.57 38.03
CA LYS A 44 8.82 4.94 37.78
C LYS A 44 9.32 5.05 36.32
N PRO A 45 9.08 6.18 35.61
CA PRO A 45 9.60 6.33 34.26
C PRO A 45 11.12 6.19 34.30
N MET A 46 11.64 5.11 33.72
CA MET A 46 13.07 4.96 33.50
C MET A 46 13.49 6.07 32.54
N ALA A 47 14.58 6.77 32.84
CA ALA A 47 15.17 7.72 31.91
C ALA A 47 15.46 6.99 30.60
N ALA A 48 14.97 7.54 29.49
CA ALA A 48 15.16 6.95 28.16
C ALA A 48 16.65 6.62 27.94
N ASN A 49 16.94 5.40 27.49
CA ASN A 49 18.32 5.01 27.19
C ASN A 49 18.84 5.83 25.98
N GLU A 50 20.17 5.90 25.79
CA GLU A 50 20.78 6.70 24.70
C GLU A 50 20.15 6.41 23.33
N GLY A 51 19.80 5.14 23.07
CA GLY A 51 19.16 4.71 21.83
C GLY A 51 17.75 5.27 21.64
N GLU A 52 16.91 5.18 22.66
CA GLU A 52 15.54 5.74 22.64
C GLU A 52 15.55 7.25 22.38
N LYS A 53 16.50 7.99 22.99
CA LYS A 53 16.65 9.44 22.74
C LYS A 53 17.02 9.75 21.30
N LEU A 54 17.94 8.99 20.71
CA LEU A 54 18.37 9.17 19.32
C LEU A 54 17.24 8.82 18.34
N GLU A 55 16.51 7.74 18.58
CA GLU A 55 15.35 7.37 17.76
C GLU A 55 14.23 8.40 17.84
N GLN A 56 13.90 8.90 19.04
CA GLN A 56 12.88 9.94 19.22
C GLN A 56 13.28 11.25 18.55
N ALA A 57 14.55 11.64 18.64
CA ALA A 57 15.04 12.84 17.96
C ALA A 57 14.91 12.71 16.43
N GLU A 58 15.23 11.54 15.88
CA GLU A 58 15.08 11.29 14.44
C GLU A 58 13.60 11.26 14.02
N LYS A 59 12.72 10.60 14.79
CA LYS A 59 11.26 10.61 14.56
C LYS A 59 10.69 12.02 14.61
N ALA A 60 11.05 12.83 15.60
CA ALA A 60 10.58 14.22 15.71
C ALA A 60 11.04 15.10 14.53
N LYS A 61 12.22 14.83 13.97
CA LYS A 61 12.67 15.47 12.72
C LYS A 61 11.79 15.04 11.55
N LEU A 62 11.45 13.75 11.45
CA LEU A 62 10.58 13.23 10.39
C LEU A 62 9.14 13.74 10.52
N ASP A 63 8.60 13.88 11.72
CA ASP A 63 7.25 14.42 11.96
C ASP A 63 7.10 15.83 11.37
N LYS A 64 8.09 16.69 11.59
CA LYS A 64 8.14 18.05 10.98
C LYS A 64 8.20 18.02 9.45
N LEU A 65 8.74 16.96 8.86
CA LEU A 65 8.75 16.78 7.40
C LEU A 65 7.40 16.26 6.89
N LEU A 66 6.78 15.35 7.64
CA LEU A 66 5.47 14.77 7.36
C LEU A 66 4.33 15.77 7.50
N GLU A 67 4.43 16.73 8.43
CA GLU A 67 3.51 17.89 8.50
C GLU A 67 3.43 18.65 7.18
N LYS A 68 4.56 18.74 6.45
CA LYS A 68 4.65 19.41 5.15
C LYS A 68 4.34 18.48 3.98
N ASN A 69 4.60 17.18 4.14
CA ASN A 69 4.46 16.16 3.10
C ASN A 69 3.85 14.88 3.68
N PRO A 70 2.52 14.85 3.91
CA PRO A 70 1.86 13.75 4.61
C PRO A 70 1.83 12.42 3.84
N CYS A 71 2.18 12.44 2.55
CA CYS A 71 2.31 11.25 1.72
C CYS A 71 3.73 10.68 1.70
N ASP A 72 4.69 11.32 2.36
CA ASP A 72 6.06 10.82 2.41
C ASP A 72 6.16 9.59 3.31
N MET A 73 7.01 8.67 2.90
CA MET A 73 7.43 7.54 3.70
C MET A 73 8.95 7.59 3.86
N TYR A 74 9.40 7.20 5.04
CA TYR A 74 10.80 7.10 5.39
C TYR A 74 11.11 5.68 5.83
N LEU A 75 12.36 5.26 5.62
CA LEU A 75 12.94 4.13 6.33
C LEU A 75 13.83 4.69 7.44
N ILE A 76 13.75 4.08 8.61
CA ILE A 76 14.63 4.36 9.74
C ILE A 76 15.48 3.12 9.97
N TYR A 77 16.79 3.32 10.02
CA TYR A 77 17.74 2.38 10.59
C TYR A 77 18.03 2.75 12.05
N SER A 78 18.06 1.76 12.93
CA SER A 78 18.53 1.89 14.31
C SER A 78 19.34 0.66 14.74
N SER A 79 20.57 0.87 15.17
CA SER A 79 21.44 -0.16 15.75
C SER A 79 20.99 -0.64 17.13
N PHE A 80 19.98 0.01 17.71
CA PHE A 80 19.43 -0.32 19.03
C PHE A 80 18.26 -1.29 18.96
N GLN A 81 17.72 -1.54 17.76
CA GLN A 81 16.67 -2.51 17.53
C GLN A 81 17.23 -3.94 17.48
N PRO A 82 16.38 -4.96 17.74
CA PRO A 82 16.78 -6.35 17.60
C PRO A 82 17.30 -6.67 16.20
N LYS A 83 18.25 -7.60 16.11
CA LYS A 83 18.78 -8.09 14.84
C LYS A 83 17.65 -8.65 13.96
N GLY A 84 17.58 -8.20 12.72
CA GLY A 84 16.49 -8.48 11.78
C GLY A 84 15.39 -7.40 11.74
N PHE A 85 15.37 -6.48 12.70
CA PHE A 85 14.38 -5.40 12.83
C PHE A 85 15.05 -4.01 12.87
N GLU A 86 16.33 -3.93 12.51
CA GLU A 86 17.08 -2.67 12.56
C GLU A 86 16.56 -1.65 11.55
N VAL A 87 15.82 -2.07 10.53
CA VAL A 87 15.20 -1.16 9.57
C VAL A 87 13.69 -1.32 9.63
N PHE A 88 12.99 -0.19 9.76
CA PHE A 88 11.54 -0.14 9.78
C PHE A 88 11.03 1.13 9.08
N GLY A 89 9.82 1.07 8.54
CA GLY A 89 9.19 2.21 7.91
C GLY A 89 8.64 3.23 8.92
N TYR A 90 8.53 4.48 8.51
CA TYR A 90 7.96 5.58 9.28
C TYR A 90 7.21 6.55 8.37
N GLY A 91 6.09 7.09 8.86
CA GLY A 91 5.19 7.94 8.09
C GLY A 91 4.04 7.17 7.44
N ASN A 92 3.66 7.56 6.22
CA ASN A 92 2.46 7.04 5.58
C ASN A 92 2.78 5.83 4.69
N PHE A 93 2.50 4.63 5.20
CA PHE A 93 2.72 3.38 4.45
C PHE A 93 1.70 3.16 3.32
N ASN A 94 0.51 3.76 3.46
CA ASN A 94 -0.61 3.60 2.55
C ASN A 94 -1.29 4.96 2.28
N PRO A 95 -0.58 5.95 1.71
CA PRO A 95 -1.19 7.24 1.41
C PRO A 95 -2.44 7.08 0.56
N ARG A 96 -3.52 7.74 0.98
CA ARG A 96 -4.73 7.89 0.18
C ARG A 96 -4.74 9.27 -0.45
N TYR A 97 -4.71 9.31 -1.78
CA TYR A 97 -4.88 10.53 -2.53
C TYR A 97 -6.38 10.78 -2.70
N GLU A 98 -6.83 11.95 -2.23
CA GLU A 98 -8.24 12.38 -2.27
C GLU A 98 -8.60 13.07 -3.58
N LYS A 99 -7.57 13.52 -4.32
CA LYS A 99 -7.69 14.19 -5.61
C LYS A 99 -6.96 13.38 -6.66
N TYR A 100 -7.62 13.13 -7.78
CA TYR A 100 -7.03 12.36 -8.87
C TYR A 100 -5.78 13.08 -9.44
N GLU A 101 -5.77 14.41 -9.45
CA GLU A 101 -4.65 15.22 -9.94
C GLU A 101 -3.37 15.01 -9.11
N ASP A 102 -3.50 14.76 -7.80
CA ASP A 102 -2.34 14.45 -6.95
C ASP A 102 -1.81 13.04 -7.22
N TYR A 103 -2.71 12.10 -7.52
CA TYR A 103 -2.30 10.78 -8.00
C TYR A 103 -1.64 10.83 -9.38
N GLU A 104 -2.13 11.66 -10.30
CA GLU A 104 -1.50 11.83 -11.63
C GLU A 104 -0.07 12.36 -11.52
N LYS A 105 0.21 13.23 -10.54
CA LYS A 105 1.57 13.68 -10.26
C LYS A 105 2.47 12.53 -9.80
N LEU A 106 1.93 11.61 -8.97
CA LEU A 106 2.64 10.39 -8.58
C LEU A 106 2.87 9.47 -9.79
N LEU A 107 1.84 9.24 -10.62
CA LEU A 107 1.94 8.44 -11.83
C LEU A 107 3.10 8.91 -12.73
N ARG A 108 3.35 10.21 -12.83
CA ARG A 108 4.45 10.77 -13.66
C ARG A 108 5.85 10.43 -13.15
N VAL A 109 6.02 10.19 -11.85
CA VAL A 109 7.34 9.87 -11.26
C VAL A 109 7.56 8.36 -11.13
N MET A 110 6.49 7.56 -11.07
CA MET A 110 6.57 6.10 -11.07
C MET A 110 7.14 5.58 -12.39
N LYS A 111 8.03 4.59 -12.27
CA LYS A 111 8.73 3.96 -13.40
C LYS A 111 8.20 2.56 -13.71
N GLU A 112 7.01 2.26 -13.22
CA GLU A 112 6.37 0.97 -13.36
C GLU A 112 4.94 1.11 -13.90
N PRO A 113 4.41 0.02 -14.46
CA PRO A 113 3.01 -0.07 -14.86
C PRO A 113 2.08 0.18 -13.66
N ALA A 114 1.10 1.05 -13.83
CA ALA A 114 0.20 1.46 -12.75
C ALA A 114 -1.23 1.70 -13.23
N PRO A 115 -2.24 1.46 -12.37
CA PRO A 115 -3.63 1.81 -12.67
C PRO A 115 -3.78 3.30 -12.98
N GLN A 116 -4.59 3.64 -13.97
CA GLN A 116 -5.03 4.99 -14.28
C GLN A 116 -6.52 4.96 -14.58
N LYS A 117 -7.16 6.14 -14.61
CA LYS A 117 -8.54 6.26 -15.07
C LYS A 117 -8.66 5.70 -16.51
N PRO A 118 -9.46 4.66 -16.73
CA PRO A 118 -9.67 4.12 -18.08
C PRO A 118 -10.39 5.14 -18.97
N ALA A 119 -10.07 5.14 -20.27
CA ALA A 119 -10.67 6.07 -21.23
C ALA A 119 -12.18 5.80 -21.43
N ASP A 120 -12.57 4.53 -21.34
CA ASP A 120 -13.95 4.06 -21.51
C ASP A 120 -14.77 4.07 -20.21
N LEU A 121 -14.24 4.59 -19.10
CA LEU A 121 -15.00 4.66 -17.85
C LEU A 121 -16.18 5.63 -18.01
N SER A 122 -17.40 5.14 -17.76
CA SER A 122 -18.62 5.96 -17.82
C SER A 122 -18.48 7.22 -16.97
N LYS A 123 -18.98 8.34 -17.49
CA LYS A 123 -19.00 9.64 -16.79
C LYS A 123 -19.84 9.63 -15.50
N SER A 124 -20.71 8.62 -15.32
CA SER A 124 -21.47 8.44 -14.09
C SER A 124 -20.60 8.01 -12.90
N TYR A 125 -19.42 7.45 -13.15
CA TYR A 125 -18.48 7.08 -12.11
C TYR A 125 -17.61 8.28 -11.72
N THR A 126 -17.65 8.59 -10.43
CA THR A 126 -16.88 9.67 -9.81
C THR A 126 -15.66 9.09 -9.09
N TYR A 127 -14.57 9.84 -9.06
CA TYR A 127 -13.36 9.42 -8.35
C TYR A 127 -13.63 9.39 -6.85
N ASP A 128 -13.35 8.27 -6.20
CA ASP A 128 -13.50 8.10 -4.76
C ASP A 128 -12.16 8.30 -4.03
N GLY A 129 -11.07 7.80 -4.62
CA GLY A 129 -9.73 7.89 -4.05
C GLY A 129 -8.79 6.84 -4.61
N VAL A 130 -7.52 6.94 -4.26
CA VAL A 130 -6.54 5.87 -4.53
C VAL A 130 -5.63 5.66 -3.34
N ILE A 131 -5.45 4.41 -2.96
CA ILE A 131 -4.48 3.99 -1.95
C ILE A 131 -3.25 3.46 -2.68
N VAL A 132 -2.07 3.90 -2.25
CA VAL A 132 -0.79 3.42 -2.78
C VAL A 132 0.02 2.83 -1.63
N ALA A 133 0.26 1.52 -1.65
CA ALA A 133 1.09 0.86 -0.67
C ALA A 133 2.56 0.97 -1.06
N ALA A 134 3.36 1.49 -0.13
CA ALA A 134 4.77 1.73 -0.32
C ALA A 134 5.59 0.46 -0.60
N PRO A 135 6.66 0.58 -1.40
CA PRO A 135 7.57 -0.53 -1.62
C PRO A 135 8.40 -0.76 -0.35
N TYR A 136 8.15 -1.86 0.34
CA TYR A 136 9.03 -2.34 1.40
C TYR A 136 9.43 -3.78 1.12
N THR A 137 10.74 -4.00 0.98
CA THR A 137 11.34 -5.31 0.72
C THR A 137 12.62 -5.49 1.52
N ASN A 138 13.12 -6.72 1.58
CA ASN A 138 14.38 -7.03 2.25
C ASN A 138 15.57 -6.32 1.58
N GLU A 139 15.53 -6.08 0.27
CA GLU A 139 16.56 -5.33 -0.45
C GLU A 139 16.63 -3.86 0.01
N TYR A 140 15.47 -3.23 0.22
CA TYR A 140 15.41 -1.87 0.76
C TYR A 140 16.01 -1.80 2.18
N ALA A 141 15.67 -2.77 3.03
CA ALA A 141 16.24 -2.86 4.38
C ALA A 141 17.77 -3.07 4.36
N ALA A 142 18.25 -4.00 3.53
CA ALA A 142 19.68 -4.29 3.39
C ALA A 142 20.48 -3.07 2.87
N ALA A 143 19.96 -2.38 1.86
CA ALA A 143 20.58 -1.17 1.32
C ALA A 143 20.65 -0.06 2.37
N MET A 144 19.57 0.16 3.13
CA MET A 144 19.51 1.14 4.21
C MET A 144 20.51 0.82 5.33
N GLN A 145 20.60 -0.45 5.73
CA GLN A 145 21.56 -0.91 6.74
C GLN A 145 23.01 -0.72 6.27
N ALA A 146 23.33 -1.06 5.02
CA ALA A 146 24.66 -0.87 4.44
C ALA A 146 25.05 0.61 4.38
N GLU A 147 24.11 1.48 3.99
CA GLU A 147 24.32 2.93 3.95
C GLU A 147 24.57 3.50 5.35
N ALA A 148 23.75 3.13 6.34
CA ALA A 148 23.94 3.59 7.72
C ALA A 148 25.28 3.16 8.32
N LYS A 149 25.69 1.90 8.07
CA LYS A 149 27.01 1.38 8.47
C LYS A 149 28.15 2.16 7.82
N LYS A 150 28.07 2.42 6.51
CA LYS A 150 29.07 3.22 5.78
C LYS A 150 29.19 4.64 6.34
N LEU A 151 28.09 5.23 6.81
CA LEU A 151 28.05 6.56 7.43
C LEU A 151 28.41 6.57 8.92
N GLY A 152 28.63 5.40 9.54
CA GLY A 152 28.92 5.29 10.98
C GLY A 152 27.77 5.77 11.87
N LYS A 153 26.52 5.73 11.39
CA LYS A 153 25.35 6.24 12.12
C LYS A 153 24.69 5.14 12.93
N LYS A 154 24.43 5.38 14.21
CA LYS A 154 23.63 4.49 15.08
C LYS A 154 22.13 4.57 14.78
N VAL A 155 21.64 5.75 14.42
CA VAL A 155 20.28 5.99 13.92
C VAL A 155 20.39 6.81 12.64
N TYR A 156 19.67 6.41 11.60
CA TYR A 156 19.68 7.07 10.30
C TYR A 156 18.31 6.96 9.64
N SER A 157 17.84 8.00 8.97
CA SER A 157 16.61 7.94 8.19
C SER A 157 16.83 8.39 6.76
N LYS A 158 16.03 7.84 5.85
CA LYS A 158 16.04 8.20 4.44
C LYS A 158 14.63 8.18 3.89
N LYS A 159 14.30 9.19 3.07
CA LYS A 159 13.03 9.22 2.34
C LYS A 159 13.00 8.09 1.32
N LEU A 160 11.90 7.34 1.31
CA LEU A 160 11.64 6.31 0.31
C LEU A 160 11.28 6.99 -1.02
N GLU A 161 11.91 6.55 -2.10
CA GLU A 161 11.58 7.04 -3.44
C GLU A 161 10.49 6.15 -4.05
N TRP A 162 9.37 6.77 -4.46
CA TRP A 162 8.23 6.11 -5.13
C TRP A 162 8.57 5.73 -6.57
N LYS A 163 9.53 4.81 -6.75
CA LYS A 163 9.89 4.25 -8.07
C LYS A 163 9.01 3.07 -8.42
N ASP A 164 8.73 2.25 -7.41
CA ASP A 164 7.88 1.07 -7.46
C ASP A 164 6.85 1.08 -6.31
N THR A 165 5.89 0.15 -6.35
CA THR A 165 4.81 0.02 -5.37
C THR A 165 4.52 -1.44 -5.06
N ASN A 166 4.09 -1.70 -3.82
CA ASN A 166 3.61 -3.03 -3.43
C ASN A 166 2.18 -3.26 -3.93
N MET A 167 1.34 -2.22 -3.86
CA MET A 167 -0.05 -2.28 -4.30
C MET A 167 -0.55 -0.87 -4.66
N ILE A 168 -1.44 -0.78 -5.64
CA ILE A 168 -2.26 0.39 -5.90
C ILE A 168 -3.72 -0.04 -5.92
N GLN A 169 -4.63 0.75 -5.34
CA GLN A 169 -6.07 0.54 -5.38
C GLN A 169 -6.77 1.86 -5.74
N LEU A 170 -7.07 2.05 -7.02
CA LEU A 170 -7.73 3.22 -7.58
C LEU A 170 -9.24 2.97 -7.67
N ARG A 171 -10.05 3.75 -6.95
CA ARG A 171 -11.49 3.51 -6.82
C ARG A 171 -12.35 4.63 -7.41
N PHE A 172 -13.42 4.21 -8.07
CA PHE A 172 -14.50 5.08 -8.55
C PHE A 172 -15.86 4.55 -8.09
N VAL A 173 -16.82 5.45 -7.89
CA VAL A 173 -18.16 5.13 -7.38
C VAL A 173 -19.26 5.79 -8.20
N ASN A 174 -20.40 5.09 -8.32
CA ASN A 174 -21.63 5.57 -8.94
C ASN A 174 -22.82 5.10 -8.08
N GLY A 175 -23.33 5.96 -7.21
CA GLY A 175 -24.33 5.57 -6.22
C GLY A 175 -23.80 4.48 -5.28
N LYS A 176 -24.46 3.31 -5.26
CA LYS A 176 -24.04 2.16 -4.45
C LYS A 176 -22.92 1.33 -5.09
N ASP A 177 -22.70 1.51 -6.39
CA ASP A 177 -21.77 0.69 -7.16
C ASP A 177 -20.36 1.27 -7.10
N TYR A 178 -19.37 0.39 -7.03
CA TYR A 178 -17.97 0.77 -7.16
C TYR A 178 -17.27 -0.04 -8.24
N ILE A 179 -16.21 0.56 -8.78
CA ILE A 179 -15.19 -0.12 -9.57
C ILE A 179 -13.84 0.24 -8.97
N GLN A 180 -13.01 -0.78 -8.71
CA GLN A 180 -11.66 -0.61 -8.23
C GLN A 180 -10.67 -1.22 -9.22
N PHE A 181 -9.71 -0.42 -9.66
CA PHE A 181 -8.60 -0.79 -10.51
C PHE A 181 -7.36 -0.97 -9.63
N SER A 182 -6.77 -2.16 -9.62
CA SER A 182 -5.66 -2.48 -8.72
C SER A 182 -4.43 -2.96 -9.48
N SER A 183 -3.26 -2.69 -8.90
CA SER A 183 -2.02 -3.41 -9.22
C SER A 183 -1.39 -3.98 -7.96
N TYR A 184 -0.64 -5.06 -8.11
CA TYR A 184 0.07 -5.73 -7.03
C TYR A 184 1.34 -6.40 -7.54
N ARG A 185 2.30 -6.63 -6.65
CA ARG A 185 3.50 -7.42 -6.97
C ARG A 185 3.12 -8.87 -7.25
N ILE A 186 3.73 -9.43 -8.30
CA ILE A 186 3.58 -10.84 -8.67
C ILE A 186 4.47 -11.68 -7.76
N GLU A 187 3.92 -12.72 -7.13
CA GLU A 187 4.70 -13.76 -6.47
C GLU A 187 5.04 -14.90 -7.46
N GLU A 188 6.02 -15.74 -7.14
CA GLU A 188 6.52 -16.73 -8.09
C GLU A 188 5.45 -17.74 -8.55
N MET A 189 4.44 -17.99 -7.70
CA MET A 189 3.26 -18.81 -7.97
C MET A 189 2.29 -18.21 -9.00
N ASP A 190 2.33 -16.90 -9.19
CA ASP A 190 1.39 -16.15 -10.03
C ASP A 190 1.76 -16.20 -11.53
N LYS A 191 3.01 -16.53 -11.86
CA LYS A 191 3.56 -16.49 -13.23
C LYS A 191 2.94 -17.51 -14.20
N LYS A 192 2.08 -18.42 -13.73
CA LYS A 192 1.50 -19.50 -14.55
C LYS A 192 0.21 -19.10 -15.27
N GLN A 193 -0.42 -17.99 -14.89
CA GLN A 193 -1.68 -17.55 -15.48
C GLN A 193 -1.43 -16.73 -16.76
N GLN A 194 -2.12 -17.09 -17.85
CA GLN A 194 -2.11 -16.34 -19.10
C GLN A 194 -3.48 -15.71 -19.35
N GLY A 195 -3.48 -14.46 -19.81
CA GLY A 195 -4.69 -13.73 -20.16
C GLY A 195 -5.57 -13.34 -18.96
N TYR A 196 -6.81 -12.97 -19.28
CA TYR A 196 -7.79 -12.52 -18.30
C TYR A 196 -8.50 -13.69 -17.61
N VAL A 197 -8.53 -13.66 -16.28
CA VAL A 197 -9.30 -14.57 -15.43
C VAL A 197 -10.44 -13.80 -14.79
N TYR A 198 -11.66 -14.13 -15.21
CA TYR A 198 -12.90 -13.58 -14.66
C TYR A 198 -13.44 -14.49 -13.56
N ILE A 199 -13.80 -13.90 -12.43
CA ILE A 199 -14.38 -14.56 -11.26
C ILE A 199 -15.66 -13.82 -10.89
N ALA A 200 -16.81 -14.48 -11.06
CA ALA A 200 -18.09 -13.88 -10.69
C ALA A 200 -18.27 -13.88 -9.15
N ALA A 201 -18.93 -12.86 -8.63
CA ALA A 201 -19.33 -12.79 -7.22
C ALA A 201 -20.08 -14.05 -6.74
N ALA A 202 -20.93 -14.64 -7.59
CA ALA A 202 -21.64 -15.87 -7.29
C ALA A 202 -20.70 -17.07 -7.03
N ASP A 203 -19.60 -17.17 -7.79
CA ASP A 203 -18.60 -18.22 -7.60
C ASP A 203 -17.80 -18.03 -6.32
N VAL A 204 -17.47 -16.77 -5.98
CA VAL A 204 -16.82 -16.42 -4.70
C VAL A 204 -17.72 -16.82 -3.53
N LYS A 205 -19.00 -16.47 -3.60
CA LYS A 205 -20.00 -16.83 -2.58
C LYS A 205 -20.17 -18.34 -2.44
N LYS A 206 -20.20 -19.07 -3.56
CA LYS A 206 -20.33 -20.53 -3.56
C LYS A 206 -19.12 -21.22 -2.91
N LYS A 207 -17.90 -20.74 -3.21
CA LYS A 207 -16.66 -21.27 -2.63
C LYS A 207 -16.49 -20.86 -1.16
N ASN A 208 -16.98 -19.68 -0.79
CA ASN A 208 -16.82 -19.10 0.54
C ASN A 208 -18.18 -18.64 1.11
N PRO A 209 -19.08 -19.58 1.49
CA PRO A 209 -20.45 -19.23 1.89
C PRO A 209 -20.54 -18.43 3.19
N LYS A 210 -19.49 -18.45 4.01
CA LYS A 210 -19.38 -17.68 5.27
C LYS A 210 -18.71 -16.32 5.11
N LEU A 211 -18.29 -15.96 3.89
CA LEU A 211 -17.64 -14.69 3.64
C LEU A 211 -18.65 -13.55 3.79
N ASP A 212 -18.28 -12.50 4.52
CA ASP A 212 -19.10 -11.30 4.67
C ASP A 212 -19.45 -10.76 3.26
N PRO A 213 -20.74 -10.46 2.98
CA PRO A 213 -21.17 -9.95 1.68
C PRO A 213 -20.35 -8.78 1.13
N LYS A 214 -19.78 -7.94 2.00
CA LYS A 214 -18.94 -6.80 1.57
C LYS A 214 -17.63 -7.22 0.89
N PHE A 215 -17.19 -8.47 1.09
CA PHE A 215 -16.01 -9.05 0.43
C PHE A 215 -16.37 -9.96 -0.75
N ILE A 216 -17.66 -10.11 -1.06
CA ILE A 216 -18.11 -10.86 -2.22
C ILE A 216 -18.11 -9.91 -3.42
N THR A 217 -17.11 -10.07 -4.28
CA THR A 217 -16.85 -9.19 -5.42
C THR A 217 -16.84 -9.97 -6.72
N THR A 218 -17.21 -9.32 -7.82
CA THR A 218 -16.83 -9.78 -9.16
C THR A 218 -15.44 -9.23 -9.48
N SER A 219 -14.57 -10.03 -10.09
CA SER A 219 -13.23 -9.59 -10.47
C SER A 219 -12.75 -10.09 -11.82
N LEU A 220 -11.90 -9.29 -12.46
CA LEU A 220 -11.11 -9.65 -13.63
C LEU A 220 -9.64 -9.49 -13.26
N ASN A 221 -8.82 -10.53 -13.40
CA ASN A 221 -7.41 -10.55 -12.98
C ASN A 221 -6.51 -10.94 -14.14
N TRP A 222 -5.34 -10.31 -14.27
CA TRP A 222 -4.33 -10.67 -15.27
C TRP A 222 -2.95 -10.22 -14.85
N TYR A 223 -1.95 -10.64 -15.62
CA TYR A 223 -0.56 -10.26 -15.44
C TYR A 223 -0.07 -9.55 -16.70
N GLU A 224 0.58 -8.41 -16.52
CA GLU A 224 1.16 -7.64 -17.60
C GLU A 224 2.41 -6.92 -17.09
N GLN A 225 3.49 -6.90 -17.89
CA GLN A 225 4.69 -6.11 -17.62
C GLN A 225 5.30 -6.30 -16.20
N GLY A 226 5.23 -7.52 -15.66
CA GLY A 226 5.80 -7.86 -14.35
C GLY A 226 4.94 -7.46 -13.15
N LYS A 227 3.68 -7.07 -13.36
CA LYS A 227 2.69 -6.74 -12.33
C LYS A 227 1.42 -7.57 -12.47
N GLY A 228 0.80 -7.87 -11.34
CA GLY A 228 -0.58 -8.35 -11.29
C GLY A 228 -1.52 -7.16 -11.34
N PHE A 229 -2.61 -7.31 -12.08
CA PHE A 229 -3.65 -6.31 -12.22
C PHE A 229 -5.00 -6.92 -11.98
N SER A 230 -5.90 -6.14 -11.40
CA SER A 230 -7.29 -6.52 -11.27
C SER A 230 -8.27 -5.37 -11.41
N ILE A 231 -9.48 -5.71 -11.87
CA ILE A 231 -10.65 -4.86 -11.76
C ILE A 231 -11.63 -5.58 -10.85
N SER A 232 -12.13 -4.92 -9.81
CA SER A 232 -13.16 -5.48 -8.93
C SER A 232 -14.37 -4.56 -8.80
N THR A 233 -15.54 -5.18 -8.66
CA THR A 233 -16.81 -4.49 -8.45
C THR A 233 -17.60 -5.19 -7.32
N ASN A 234 -18.56 -4.48 -6.74
CA ASN A 234 -19.57 -5.11 -5.88
C ASN A 234 -20.37 -6.17 -6.66
N ALA A 235 -20.94 -7.13 -5.93
CA ALA A 235 -21.65 -8.28 -6.52
C ALA A 235 -22.83 -7.92 -7.43
N GLU A 236 -23.52 -6.82 -7.14
CA GLU A 236 -24.70 -6.36 -7.88
C GLU A 236 -24.37 -5.35 -9.00
N ASN A 237 -23.09 -5.06 -9.23
CA ASN A 237 -22.68 -4.11 -10.25
C ASN A 237 -23.12 -4.61 -11.64
N PRO A 238 -23.71 -3.75 -12.50
CA PRO A 238 -24.27 -4.17 -13.78
C PRO A 238 -23.21 -4.51 -14.85
N LEU A 239 -21.93 -4.22 -14.62
CA LEU A 239 -20.87 -4.46 -15.60
C LEU A 239 -20.64 -5.95 -15.89
N THR A 240 -20.56 -6.27 -17.17
CA THR A 240 -20.29 -7.61 -17.67
C THR A 240 -18.78 -7.91 -17.72
N LYS A 241 -18.42 -9.17 -17.95
CA LYS A 241 -17.02 -9.56 -18.19
C LYS A 241 -16.42 -8.77 -19.36
N GLU A 242 -17.18 -8.58 -20.43
CA GLU A 242 -16.77 -7.87 -21.64
C GLU A 242 -16.51 -6.39 -21.33
N ASP A 243 -17.35 -5.76 -20.51
CA ASP A 243 -17.15 -4.38 -20.05
C ASP A 243 -15.85 -4.25 -19.24
N LEU A 244 -15.60 -5.19 -18.32
CA LEU A 244 -14.36 -5.20 -17.53
C LEU A 244 -13.13 -5.38 -18.42
N ILE A 245 -13.19 -6.27 -19.42
CA ILE A 245 -12.08 -6.45 -20.38
C ILE A 245 -11.86 -5.16 -21.17
N LYS A 246 -12.91 -4.47 -21.60
CA LYS A 246 -12.77 -3.19 -22.30
C LYS A 246 -12.05 -2.15 -21.43
N LEU A 247 -12.44 -2.00 -20.17
CA LEU A 247 -11.76 -1.11 -19.21
C LEU A 247 -10.30 -1.52 -18.99
N ALA A 248 -10.02 -2.84 -18.93
CA ALA A 248 -8.67 -3.36 -18.72
C ALA A 248 -7.67 -2.86 -19.77
N THR A 249 -8.11 -2.70 -21.03
CA THR A 249 -7.25 -2.28 -22.14
C THR A 249 -6.68 -0.86 -22.01
N THR A 250 -7.32 0.02 -21.23
CA THR A 250 -6.91 1.43 -21.09
C THR A 250 -6.57 1.84 -19.66
N MET A 251 -6.81 0.97 -18.68
CA MET A 251 -6.55 1.28 -17.27
C MET A 251 -5.07 1.21 -16.88
N VAL A 252 -4.19 0.66 -17.72
CA VAL A 252 -2.77 0.51 -17.36
C VAL A 252 -1.97 1.62 -18.03
N LYS A 253 -1.38 2.50 -17.21
CA LYS A 253 -0.32 3.40 -17.65
C LYS A 253 0.92 2.55 -17.93
N LYS A 254 1.44 2.65 -19.15
CA LYS A 254 2.68 1.99 -19.59
C LYS A 254 3.92 2.83 -19.26
#